data_AF-A0A7X7HW89-F1
#
_entry.id   AF-A0A7X7HW89-F1
#
_cell.length_a   1.000
_cell.length_b   1.000
_cell.length_c   1.000
_cell.angle_alpha   90.00
_cell.angle_beta   90.00
_cell.angle_gamma   90.00
#
_symmetry.space_group_name_H-M   'P 1'
#
loop_
_entity.id
_entity.type
_entity.pdbx_description
1 polymer ?
#
loop_
_entity_poly.entity_id
_entity_poly.type
_entity_poly.pdbx_seq_one_letter_code
_entity_poly.pdbx_strand_id
1 'polypeptide(L)'
;GCPYKKVYFNHRTGKAEKCTFCFPRIEVGIPTVCSETCVGRLRYIGLVLYDADKVLEAASVPDEHDLLAAQRECFLDPNDPEVIAAARAEGIPEDWIEGAQRSPIWKLISEFEVALPLHPEYRTMPMVWYIPPLSPIVDRVAADGGDGEDADTLFGAIDTMRIPMEYLAELFTAGDVDTIQAVLNRLAAMRTYMRDINLGREPRAEICDAVGMTEESVYDMYRLLALAHYDERYVIPTAHQEQAHSLEELVTECSLDYDGGPGMMGESGPFGEGSGDQSLPIAVESFHALKQRQTSDTMASPADKNRRVNLLNWDGLGSRGLFPKKKE
;
A
#
# COMPACT_ATOMS: atom_id res chain seq x y z
N GLY A 1 21.99 5.56 10.49
CA GLY A 1 21.29 6.42 9.52
C GLY A 1 20.43 5.59 8.60
N CYS A 2 19.49 6.15 7.83
CA CYS A 2 18.59 5.38 6.97
C CYS A 2 19.39 4.56 5.92
N PRO A 3 19.31 3.22 5.93
CA PRO A 3 20.08 2.38 5.01
C PRO A 3 19.55 2.49 3.57
N TYR A 4 18.23 2.66 3.41
CA TYR A 4 17.57 2.83 2.10
C TYR A 4 17.75 4.21 1.43
N LYS A 5 18.48 5.14 2.07
CA LYS A 5 18.68 6.52 1.58
C LYS A 5 17.37 7.25 1.22
N LYS A 6 16.30 7.03 2.00
CA LYS A 6 14.98 7.65 1.78
C LYS A 6 14.74 8.95 2.55
N VAL A 7 15.80 9.54 3.09
CA VAL A 7 15.80 10.84 3.74
C VAL A 7 16.68 11.76 2.92
N TYR A 8 16.13 12.89 2.48
CA TYR A 8 16.79 13.84 1.59
C TYR A 8 16.97 15.17 2.32
N PHE A 9 18.14 15.78 2.19
CA PHE A 9 18.42 17.07 2.80
C PHE A 9 17.97 18.20 1.89
N ASN A 10 17.11 19.08 2.39
CA ASN A 10 16.72 20.29 1.71
C ASN A 10 17.74 21.39 1.98
N HIS A 11 18.61 21.65 1.00
CA HIS A 11 19.68 22.64 1.10
C HIS A 11 19.19 24.08 1.27
N ARG A 12 17.93 24.38 0.97
CA ARG A 12 17.36 25.73 1.15
C ARG A 12 16.85 25.95 2.57
N THR A 13 16.14 24.99 3.13
CA THR A 13 15.57 25.09 4.48
C THR A 13 16.54 24.62 5.57
N GLY A 14 17.58 23.89 5.19
CA GLY A 14 18.52 23.26 6.11
C GLY A 14 17.93 22.07 6.87
N LYS A 15 16.78 21.54 6.43
CA LYS A 15 16.05 20.45 7.10
C LYS A 15 16.05 19.19 6.24
N ALA A 16 16.01 18.04 6.91
CA ALA A 16 15.81 16.75 6.23
C ALA A 16 14.31 16.50 6.00
N GLU A 17 13.98 16.00 4.82
CA GLU A 17 12.62 15.67 4.40
C GLU A 17 12.55 14.20 3.93
N LYS A 18 11.38 13.57 4.06
CA LYS A 18 11.16 12.17 3.67
C LYS A 18 9.74 11.94 3.21
N CYS A 19 9.49 10.73 2.69
CA CYS A 19 8.13 10.26 2.44
C CYS A 19 7.29 10.34 3.72
N THR A 20 6.11 10.94 3.61
CA THR A 20 5.13 11.08 4.69
C THR A 20 3.97 10.08 4.57
N PHE A 21 4.11 9.09 3.69
CA PHE A 21 3.08 8.11 3.35
C PHE A 21 1.73 8.74 2.97
N CYS A 22 1.76 9.97 2.45
CA CYS A 22 0.56 10.75 2.15
C CYS A 22 -0.45 10.76 3.33
N PHE A 23 0.02 10.90 4.58
CA PHE A 23 -0.85 10.83 5.76
C PHE A 23 -2.18 11.61 5.66
N PRO A 24 -2.26 12.84 5.07
CA PRO A 24 -3.54 13.54 4.99
C PRO A 24 -4.60 12.83 4.12
N ARG A 25 -4.16 11.95 3.21
CA ARG A 25 -5.04 11.10 2.38
C ARG A 25 -5.36 9.79 3.07
N ILE A 26 -4.36 9.16 3.68
CA ILE A 26 -4.57 7.90 4.43
C ILE A 26 -5.58 8.13 5.57
N GLU A 27 -5.49 9.26 6.26
CA GLU A 27 -6.39 9.62 7.36
C GLU A 27 -7.87 9.68 6.96
N VAL A 28 -8.19 9.95 5.69
CA VAL A 28 -9.59 9.95 5.21
C VAL A 28 -9.92 8.71 4.36
N GLY A 29 -9.07 7.67 4.43
CA GLY A 29 -9.26 6.41 3.73
C GLY A 29 -9.05 6.51 2.22
N ILE A 30 -8.10 7.34 1.79
CA ILE A 30 -7.71 7.52 0.38
C ILE A 30 -6.28 7.01 0.18
N PRO A 31 -5.99 6.24 -0.88
CA PRO A 31 -4.65 5.73 -1.13
C PRO A 31 -3.63 6.85 -1.35
N THR A 32 -2.36 6.51 -1.11
CA THR A 32 -1.23 7.40 -1.43
C THR A 32 -1.23 7.75 -2.91
N VAL A 33 -0.70 8.93 -3.25
CA VAL A 33 -0.65 9.41 -4.64
C VAL A 33 0.08 8.41 -5.54
N CYS A 34 1.21 7.87 -5.07
CA CYS A 34 2.01 6.94 -5.85
C CYS A 34 1.37 5.54 -5.98
N SER A 35 0.47 5.16 -5.07
CA SER A 35 -0.37 3.96 -5.21
C SER A 35 -1.51 4.19 -6.19
N GLU A 36 -2.30 5.24 -5.97
CA GLU A 36 -3.46 5.56 -6.81
C GLU A 36 -3.08 5.77 -8.28
N THR A 37 -1.96 6.46 -8.54
CA THR A 37 -1.49 6.77 -9.91
C THR A 37 -0.65 5.66 -10.53
N CYS A 38 -0.57 4.48 -9.90
CA CYS A 38 0.15 3.33 -10.44
C CYS A 38 -0.58 2.74 -11.65
N VAL A 39 -0.15 3.14 -12.86
CA VAL A 39 -0.71 2.67 -14.15
C VAL A 39 -0.71 1.15 -14.25
N GLY A 40 0.33 0.49 -13.76
CA GLY A 40 0.46 -0.96 -13.77
C GLY A 40 -0.40 -1.69 -12.73
N ARG A 41 -1.12 -0.98 -11.85
CA ARG A 41 -1.98 -1.56 -10.81
C ARG A 41 -1.26 -2.51 -9.85
N LEU A 42 0.04 -2.29 -9.63
CA LEU A 42 0.94 -3.18 -8.88
C LEU A 42 1.01 -2.89 -7.37
N ARG A 43 0.36 -1.83 -6.90
CA ARG A 43 0.48 -1.37 -5.51
C ARG A 43 -0.77 -1.71 -4.74
N TYR A 44 -0.55 -2.22 -3.53
CA TYR A 44 -1.58 -2.61 -2.58
C TYR A 44 -1.34 -1.84 -1.28
N ILE A 45 -2.40 -1.49 -0.57
CA ILE A 45 -2.34 -0.89 0.77
C ILE A 45 -3.41 -1.59 1.61
N GLY A 46 -3.01 -2.05 2.78
CA GLY A 46 -3.86 -2.72 3.76
C GLY A 46 -3.24 -2.64 5.13
N LEU A 47 -4.04 -2.85 6.17
CA LEU A 47 -3.56 -2.90 7.55
C LEU A 47 -2.84 -4.22 7.83
N VAL A 48 -1.87 -4.18 8.73
CA VAL A 48 -1.22 -5.35 9.32
C VAL A 48 -1.14 -5.08 10.81
N LEU A 49 -1.76 -5.96 11.61
CA LEU A 49 -1.61 -5.90 13.06
C LEU A 49 -0.25 -6.50 13.41
N TYR A 50 0.49 -5.86 14.31
CA TYR A 50 1.80 -6.33 14.74
C TYR A 50 2.01 -6.13 16.23
N ASP A 51 2.73 -7.06 16.84
CA ASP A 51 3.18 -6.98 18.22
C ASP A 51 4.43 -6.10 18.30
N ALA A 52 4.26 -4.90 18.87
CA ALA A 52 5.33 -3.92 18.98
C ALA A 52 6.46 -4.36 19.92
N ASP A 53 6.15 -5.19 20.94
CA ASP A 53 7.11 -5.65 21.93
C ASP A 53 8.09 -6.68 21.34
N LYS A 54 7.65 -7.43 20.32
CA LYS A 54 8.50 -8.40 19.60
C LYS A 54 9.45 -7.78 18.58
N VAL A 55 9.25 -6.52 18.17
CA VAL A 55 10.02 -5.90 17.08
C VAL A 55 11.52 -5.86 17.40
N LEU A 56 11.90 -5.57 18.65
CA LEU A 56 13.31 -5.51 19.04
C LEU A 56 13.96 -6.90 19.00
N GLU A 57 13.25 -7.92 19.48
CA GLU A 57 13.70 -9.31 19.44
C GLU A 57 13.92 -9.75 18.00
N ALA A 58 12.92 -9.55 17.14
CA ALA A 58 13.01 -9.88 15.72
C ALA A 58 14.15 -9.15 15.01
N ALA A 59 14.34 -7.85 15.27
CA ALA A 59 15.41 -7.07 14.63
C ALA A 59 16.82 -7.47 15.10
N SER A 60 16.91 -8.13 16.25
CA SER A 60 18.16 -8.49 16.92
C SER A 60 18.56 -9.96 16.68
N VAL A 61 17.80 -10.74 15.91
CA VAL A 61 18.12 -12.14 15.61
C VAL A 61 19.54 -12.26 15.01
N PRO A 62 20.44 -13.11 15.56
CA PRO A 62 21.84 -13.11 15.14
C PRO A 62 22.04 -13.45 13.66
N ASP A 63 21.34 -14.46 13.16
CA ASP A 63 21.37 -14.86 11.75
C ASP A 63 20.50 -13.91 10.92
N GLU A 64 21.02 -13.48 9.78
CA GLU A 64 20.30 -12.60 8.87
C GLU A 64 19.26 -13.33 8.01
N HIS A 65 19.45 -14.64 7.78
CA HIS A 65 18.48 -15.46 7.06
C HIS A 65 17.19 -15.69 7.85
N ASP A 66 17.26 -15.64 9.18
CA ASP A 66 16.10 -15.78 10.07
C ASP A 66 15.27 -14.49 10.19
N LEU A 67 15.78 -13.34 9.71
CA LEU A 67 15.11 -12.03 9.88
C LEU A 67 13.76 -11.95 9.17
N LEU A 68 13.60 -12.63 8.03
CA LEU A 68 12.33 -12.70 7.32
C LEU A 68 11.26 -13.39 8.17
N ALA A 69 11.59 -14.57 8.71
CA ALA A 69 10.69 -15.34 9.56
C ALA A 69 10.37 -14.55 10.83
N ALA A 70 11.39 -13.98 11.48
CA ALA A 70 11.22 -13.18 12.68
C ALA A 70 10.33 -11.94 12.45
N GLN A 71 10.44 -11.29 11.28
CA GLN A 71 9.54 -10.19 10.94
C GLN A 71 8.09 -10.66 10.76
N ARG A 72 7.87 -11.81 10.12
CA ARG A 72 6.52 -12.40 9.96
C ARG A 72 5.90 -12.76 11.30
N GLU A 73 6.69 -13.27 12.25
CA GLU A 73 6.24 -13.60 13.62
C GLU A 73 5.81 -12.38 14.43
N CYS A 74 6.25 -11.18 14.05
CA CYS A 74 5.74 -9.94 14.64
C CYS A 74 4.33 -9.62 14.16
N PHE A 75 3.90 -10.13 13.01
CA PHE A 75 2.58 -9.84 12.46
C PHE A 75 1.54 -10.82 13.01
N LEU A 76 0.38 -10.29 13.37
CA LEU A 76 -0.68 -11.02 14.08
C LEU A 76 -1.83 -11.36 13.14
N ASP A 77 -2.39 -12.57 13.28
CA ASP A 77 -3.54 -12.98 12.48
C ASP A 77 -4.78 -12.17 12.85
N PRO A 78 -5.30 -11.33 11.94
CA PRO A 78 -6.47 -10.49 12.23
C PRO A 78 -7.77 -11.29 12.37
N ASN A 79 -7.79 -12.58 12.04
CA ASN A 79 -8.94 -13.48 12.21
C ASN A 79 -8.88 -14.30 13.50
N ASP A 80 -7.75 -14.29 14.22
CA ASP A 80 -7.62 -15.00 15.49
C ASP A 80 -8.47 -14.31 16.57
N PRO A 81 -9.42 -15.02 17.22
CA PRO A 81 -10.22 -14.47 18.31
C PRO A 81 -9.40 -13.84 19.45
N GLU A 82 -8.22 -14.37 19.76
CA GLU A 82 -7.34 -13.83 20.81
C GLU A 82 -6.72 -12.49 20.37
N VAL A 83 -6.25 -12.39 19.13
CA VAL A 83 -5.72 -11.14 18.55
C VAL A 83 -6.81 -10.09 18.45
N ILE A 84 -8.03 -10.47 18.03
CA ILE A 84 -9.17 -9.55 17.97
C ILE A 84 -9.52 -9.02 19.36
N ALA A 85 -9.55 -9.89 20.37
CA ALA A 85 -9.83 -9.48 21.75
C ALA A 85 -8.74 -8.54 22.31
N ALA A 86 -7.47 -8.84 22.02
CA ALA A 86 -6.34 -8.00 22.40
C ALA A 86 -6.39 -6.63 21.70
N ALA A 87 -6.61 -6.60 20.38
CA ALA A 87 -6.77 -5.37 19.59
C ALA A 87 -7.87 -4.46 20.17
N ARG A 88 -9.03 -5.04 20.51
CA ARG A 88 -10.11 -4.27 21.17
C ARG A 88 -9.71 -3.77 22.55
N ALA A 89 -8.99 -4.56 23.34
CA ALA A 89 -8.51 -4.16 24.66
C ALA A 89 -7.47 -3.01 24.58
N GLU A 90 -6.68 -2.96 23.50
CA GLU A 90 -5.74 -1.89 23.21
C GLU A 90 -6.39 -0.66 22.54
N GLY A 91 -7.70 -0.68 22.31
CA GLY A 91 -8.45 0.44 21.77
C GLY A 91 -8.40 0.58 20.25
N ILE A 92 -8.01 -0.48 19.51
CA ILE A 92 -8.08 -0.49 18.05
C ILE A 92 -9.57 -0.48 17.62
N PRO A 93 -9.98 0.48 16.78
CA PRO A 93 -11.35 0.58 16.28
C PRO A 93 -11.81 -0.67 15.49
N GLU A 94 -13.11 -0.96 15.54
CA GLU A 94 -13.65 -2.19 14.93
C GLU A 94 -13.49 -2.21 13.40
N ASP A 95 -13.68 -1.07 12.73
CA ASP A 95 -13.48 -0.95 11.28
C ASP A 95 -11.99 -1.12 10.88
N TRP A 96 -11.05 -0.82 11.77
CA TRP A 96 -9.63 -1.15 11.57
C TRP A 96 -9.37 -2.65 11.69
N ILE A 97 -10.02 -3.33 12.65
CA ILE A 97 -9.95 -4.79 12.77
C ILE A 97 -10.55 -5.44 11.52
N GLU A 98 -11.74 -5.02 11.08
CA GLU A 98 -12.36 -5.48 9.83
C GLU A 98 -11.49 -5.18 8.61
N GLY A 99 -10.85 -4.01 8.58
CA GLY A 99 -9.89 -3.62 7.54
C GLY A 99 -8.65 -4.49 7.52
N ALA A 100 -8.15 -4.93 8.68
CA ALA A 100 -7.05 -5.87 8.80
C ALA A 100 -7.44 -7.28 8.33
N GLN A 101 -8.64 -7.76 8.68
CA GLN A 101 -9.17 -9.06 8.22
C GLN A 101 -9.30 -9.13 6.69
N ARG A 102 -9.61 -7.99 6.06
CA ARG A 102 -9.71 -7.86 4.61
C ARG A 102 -8.40 -7.41 3.94
N SER A 103 -7.30 -7.34 4.69
CA SER A 103 -6.07 -6.72 4.19
C SER A 103 -5.43 -7.52 3.06
N PRO A 104 -5.23 -6.92 1.88
CA PRO A 104 -4.49 -7.59 0.80
C PRO A 104 -3.03 -7.80 1.18
N ILE A 105 -2.47 -6.96 2.06
CA ILE A 105 -1.08 -7.06 2.50
C ILE A 105 -0.88 -8.26 3.41
N TRP A 106 -1.78 -8.47 4.38
CA TRP A 106 -1.75 -9.66 5.23
C TRP A 106 -1.82 -10.94 4.40
N LYS A 107 -2.75 -11.01 3.44
CA LYS A 107 -2.86 -12.17 2.53
C LYS A 107 -1.56 -12.42 1.76
N LEU A 108 -0.97 -11.39 1.16
CA LEU A 108 0.26 -11.53 0.36
C LEU A 108 1.49 -11.94 1.20
N ILE A 109 1.55 -11.52 2.48
CA ILE A 109 2.67 -11.80 3.38
C ILE A 109 2.53 -13.15 4.07
N SER A 110 1.36 -13.44 4.64
CA SER A 110 1.15 -14.55 5.58
C SER A 110 0.35 -15.70 4.99
N GLU A 111 -0.65 -15.44 4.13
CA GLU A 111 -1.51 -16.48 3.56
C GLU A 111 -0.88 -17.11 2.31
N PHE A 112 -0.50 -16.28 1.34
CA PHE A 112 0.12 -16.72 0.09
C PHE A 112 1.64 -16.76 0.18
N GLU A 113 2.22 -16.05 1.15
CA GLU A 113 3.66 -15.95 1.37
C GLU A 113 4.47 -15.61 0.11
N VAL A 114 3.94 -14.74 -0.76
CA VAL A 114 4.59 -14.32 -2.01
C VAL A 114 5.22 -12.92 -1.94
N ALA A 115 4.87 -12.14 -0.92
CA ALA A 115 5.51 -10.86 -0.66
C ALA A 115 6.72 -11.06 0.27
N LEU A 116 7.78 -10.30 0.00
CA LEU A 116 9.05 -10.30 0.73
C LEU A 116 9.49 -8.87 1.09
N PRO A 117 10.16 -8.65 2.23
CA PRO A 117 10.70 -7.35 2.62
C PRO A 117 11.90 -6.98 1.73
N LEU A 118 12.20 -5.69 1.61
CA LEU A 118 13.42 -5.24 0.93
C LEU A 118 14.58 -5.10 1.92
N HIS A 119 15.68 -5.79 1.65
CA HIS A 119 16.90 -5.83 2.46
C HIS A 119 16.60 -6.06 3.96
N PRO A 120 16.07 -7.25 4.34
CA PRO A 120 15.80 -7.57 5.74
C PRO A 120 17.05 -7.48 6.63
N GLU A 121 18.25 -7.75 6.09
CA GLU A 121 19.55 -7.68 6.77
C GLU A 121 19.89 -6.29 7.32
N TYR A 122 19.20 -5.23 6.86
CA TYR A 122 19.31 -3.89 7.45
C TYR A 122 18.65 -3.77 8.83
N ARG A 123 17.88 -4.79 9.25
CA ARG A 123 17.30 -4.90 10.60
C ARG A 123 16.40 -3.73 10.99
N THR A 124 15.74 -3.12 10.00
CA THR A 124 14.81 -2.00 10.23
C THR A 124 13.35 -2.42 10.24
N MET A 125 13.05 -3.71 10.06
CA MET A 125 11.70 -4.25 9.92
C MET A 125 10.83 -3.47 8.91
N PRO A 126 11.23 -3.47 7.62
CA PRO A 126 10.57 -2.63 6.61
C PRO A 126 9.11 -3.03 6.39
N MET A 127 8.22 -2.04 6.30
CA MET A 127 6.78 -2.24 6.09
C MET A 127 6.32 -2.05 4.63
N VAL A 128 7.27 -1.99 3.69
CA VAL A 128 6.99 -1.99 2.24
C VAL A 128 7.59 -3.26 1.66
N TRP A 129 6.73 -4.16 1.20
CA TRP A 129 7.07 -5.50 0.72
C TRP A 129 6.87 -5.60 -0.79
N TYR A 130 7.54 -6.56 -1.40
CA TYR A 130 7.66 -6.72 -2.84
C TYR A 130 7.39 -8.18 -3.23
N ILE A 131 6.73 -8.37 -4.36
CA ILE A 131 6.60 -9.70 -4.99
C ILE A 131 7.70 -9.77 -6.06
N PRO A 132 8.60 -10.77 -6.02
CA PRO A 132 9.66 -10.89 -7.00
C PRO A 132 9.07 -11.17 -8.40
N PRO A 133 9.66 -10.62 -9.47
CA PRO A 133 9.11 -10.76 -10.81
C PRO A 133 9.43 -12.15 -11.39
N LEU A 134 8.42 -12.76 -12.01
CA LEU A 134 8.68 -13.82 -12.99
C LEU A 134 9.34 -13.16 -14.21
N SER A 135 10.64 -13.40 -14.40
CA SER A 135 11.37 -13.04 -15.63
C SER A 135 10.67 -13.66 -16.85
N PRO A 136 10.90 -13.19 -18.10
CA PRO A 136 10.39 -13.85 -19.30
C PRO A 136 10.97 -15.27 -19.42
N ILE A 137 10.30 -16.23 -18.79
CA ILE A 137 10.63 -17.66 -18.83
C ILE A 137 10.11 -18.24 -20.16
N VAL A 138 8.93 -17.79 -20.58
CA VAL A 138 8.22 -18.27 -21.78
C VAL A 138 9.02 -18.08 -23.06
N ASP A 139 9.67 -16.92 -23.23
CA ASP A 139 10.42 -16.62 -24.47
C ASP A 139 11.63 -17.56 -24.67
N ARG A 140 12.24 -18.03 -23.57
CA ARG A 140 13.36 -18.97 -23.63
C ARG A 140 12.89 -20.39 -23.87
N VAL A 141 11.85 -20.82 -23.15
CA VAL A 141 11.32 -22.19 -23.27
C VAL A 141 10.68 -22.43 -24.64
N ALA A 142 9.98 -21.42 -25.19
CA ALA A 142 9.41 -21.50 -26.52
C ALA A 142 10.48 -21.58 -27.63
N ALA A 143 11.69 -21.05 -27.39
CA ALA A 143 12.80 -21.13 -28.33
C ALA A 143 13.39 -22.56 -28.44
N ASP A 144 13.26 -23.36 -27.37
CA ASP A 144 13.72 -24.75 -27.32
C ASP A 144 12.63 -25.76 -27.76
N GLY A 145 11.48 -25.27 -28.24
CA GLY A 145 10.39 -26.09 -28.79
C GLY A 145 9.46 -26.73 -27.74
N GLY A 146 9.59 -26.36 -26.46
CA GLY A 146 8.68 -26.76 -25.39
C GLY A 146 7.46 -25.82 -25.26
N ASP A 147 6.39 -26.30 -24.62
CA ASP A 147 5.29 -25.42 -24.21
C ASP A 147 5.73 -24.58 -23.01
N GLY A 148 6.09 -23.31 -23.26
CA GLY A 148 6.59 -22.36 -22.27
C GLY A 148 5.66 -22.06 -21.09
N GLU A 149 4.44 -22.59 -21.11
CA GLU A 149 3.45 -22.43 -20.05
C GLU A 149 2.88 -23.77 -19.56
N ASP A 150 3.54 -24.89 -19.86
CA ASP A 150 3.27 -26.18 -19.21
C ASP A 150 3.88 -26.22 -17.78
N ALA A 151 3.27 -26.97 -16.86
CA ALA A 151 3.66 -27.01 -15.45
C ALA A 151 5.10 -27.49 -15.28
N ASP A 152 5.42 -28.68 -15.79
CA ASP A 152 6.73 -29.31 -15.65
C ASP A 152 7.83 -28.46 -16.30
N THR A 153 7.45 -27.81 -17.41
CA THR A 153 8.36 -26.96 -18.17
C THR A 153 8.58 -25.60 -17.49
N LEU A 154 7.55 -25.01 -16.88
CA LEU A 154 7.64 -23.73 -16.17
C LEU A 154 8.39 -23.88 -14.84
N PHE A 155 8.10 -24.93 -14.07
CA PHE A 155 8.82 -25.22 -12.82
C PHE A 155 10.30 -25.53 -13.09
N GLY A 156 10.61 -26.33 -14.11
CA GLY A 156 12.00 -26.62 -14.50
C GLY A 156 12.74 -25.43 -15.11
N ALA A 157 12.04 -24.43 -15.64
CA ALA A 157 12.65 -23.26 -16.27
C ALA A 157 12.92 -22.09 -15.29
N ILE A 158 12.46 -22.17 -14.03
CA ILE A 158 12.76 -21.18 -12.99
C ILE A 158 14.28 -21.06 -12.78
N ASP A 159 15.02 -22.16 -12.86
CA ASP A 159 16.49 -22.17 -12.75
C ASP A 159 17.19 -21.52 -13.96
N THR A 160 16.49 -21.30 -15.07
CA THR A 160 17.05 -20.77 -16.33
C THR A 160 16.61 -19.33 -16.65
N MET A 161 15.96 -18.68 -15.68
CA MET A 161 15.52 -17.29 -15.77
C MET A 161 16.65 -16.35 -16.21
N ARG A 162 16.26 -15.26 -16.86
CA ARG A 162 17.20 -14.19 -17.25
C ARG A 162 17.74 -13.44 -16.03
N ILE A 163 16.92 -13.28 -15.00
CA ILE A 163 17.33 -12.67 -13.72
C ILE A 163 17.84 -13.80 -12.82
N PRO A 164 19.11 -13.77 -12.37
CA PRO A 164 19.63 -14.76 -11.45
C PRO A 164 18.85 -14.76 -10.13
N MET A 165 18.56 -15.94 -9.58
CA MET A 165 17.84 -16.06 -8.31
C MET A 165 18.66 -15.52 -7.15
N GLU A 166 19.98 -15.65 -7.21
CA GLU A 166 20.92 -15.12 -6.22
C GLU A 166 20.79 -13.61 -6.08
N TYR A 167 20.59 -12.89 -7.19
CA TYR A 167 20.37 -11.45 -7.17
C TYR A 167 19.06 -11.07 -6.48
N LEU A 168 17.99 -11.84 -6.69
CA LEU A 168 16.71 -11.62 -6.01
C LEU A 168 16.84 -11.95 -4.52
N ALA A 169 17.60 -12.98 -4.17
CA ALA A 169 17.82 -13.40 -2.80
C ALA A 169 18.60 -12.34 -2.01
N GLU A 170 19.66 -11.78 -2.59
CA GLU A 170 20.40 -10.64 -2.02
C GLU A 170 19.51 -9.42 -1.73
N LEU A 171 18.44 -9.21 -2.52
CA LEU A 171 17.53 -8.08 -2.33
C LEU A 171 16.44 -8.33 -1.29
N PHE A 172 15.92 -9.56 -1.19
CA PHE A 172 14.65 -9.81 -0.50
C PHE A 172 14.74 -10.79 0.67
N THR A 173 15.79 -11.61 0.75
CA THR A 173 15.89 -12.74 1.71
C THR A 173 17.29 -12.84 2.33
N ALA A 174 18.05 -11.74 2.33
CA ALA A 174 19.44 -11.72 2.80
C ALA A 174 20.35 -12.78 2.14
N GLY A 175 20.04 -13.19 0.90
CA GLY A 175 20.80 -14.20 0.15
C GLY A 175 20.23 -15.62 0.18
N ASP A 176 19.10 -15.87 0.86
CA ASP A 176 18.43 -17.18 0.83
C ASP A 176 17.68 -17.41 -0.49
N VAL A 177 18.25 -18.26 -1.35
CA VAL A 177 17.72 -18.61 -2.67
C VAL A 177 16.51 -19.53 -2.58
N ASP A 178 16.44 -20.41 -1.58
CA ASP A 178 15.37 -21.41 -1.47
C ASP A 178 14.01 -20.71 -1.23
N THR A 179 14.01 -19.66 -0.40
CA THR A 179 12.82 -18.82 -0.18
C THR A 179 12.37 -18.13 -1.47
N ILE A 180 13.30 -17.60 -2.28
CA ILE A 180 12.96 -17.00 -3.58
C ILE A 180 12.35 -18.04 -4.51
N GLN A 181 12.96 -19.22 -4.60
CA GLN A 181 12.47 -20.29 -5.45
C GLN A 181 11.06 -20.73 -5.05
N ALA A 182 10.78 -20.86 -3.75
CA ALA A 182 9.44 -21.18 -3.25
C ALA A 182 8.40 -20.13 -3.66
N VAL A 183 8.71 -18.83 -3.55
CA VAL A 183 7.82 -17.75 -3.98
C VAL A 183 7.57 -17.80 -5.48
N LEU A 184 8.61 -17.98 -6.29
CA LEU A 184 8.48 -18.06 -7.75
C LEU A 184 7.70 -19.30 -8.19
N ASN A 185 7.87 -20.43 -7.51
CA ASN A 185 7.08 -21.64 -7.72
C ASN A 185 5.59 -21.37 -7.48
N ARG A 186 5.22 -20.68 -6.40
CA ARG A 186 3.81 -20.31 -6.12
C ARG A 186 3.22 -19.41 -7.22
N LEU A 187 3.98 -18.42 -7.70
CA LEU A 187 3.55 -17.55 -8.80
C LEU A 187 3.42 -18.31 -10.13
N ALA A 188 4.34 -19.23 -10.40
CA ALA A 188 4.30 -20.12 -11.56
C ALA A 188 3.10 -21.08 -11.51
N ALA A 189 2.85 -21.69 -10.35
CA ALA A 189 1.71 -22.56 -10.10
C ALA A 189 0.39 -21.85 -10.41
N MET A 190 0.20 -20.63 -9.89
CA MET A 190 -0.98 -19.81 -10.18
C MET A 190 -1.15 -19.55 -11.68
N ARG A 191 -0.06 -19.19 -12.37
CA ARG A 191 -0.11 -18.92 -13.81
C ARG A 191 -0.55 -20.16 -14.59
N THR A 192 0.03 -21.32 -14.28
CA THR A 192 -0.27 -22.57 -14.98
C THR A 192 -1.68 -23.08 -14.66
N TYR A 193 -2.08 -23.04 -13.39
CA TYR A 193 -3.43 -23.43 -12.96
C TYR A 193 -4.51 -22.58 -13.64
N MET A 194 -4.33 -21.24 -13.64
CA MET A 194 -5.29 -20.33 -14.28
C MET A 194 -5.27 -20.42 -15.81
N ARG A 195 -4.16 -20.86 -16.42
CA ARG A 195 -4.09 -21.13 -17.86
C ARG A 195 -5.03 -22.28 -18.25
N ASP A 196 -5.03 -23.38 -17.51
CA ASP A 196 -5.91 -24.51 -17.80
C ASP A 196 -7.38 -24.07 -17.78
N ILE A 197 -7.77 -23.29 -16.76
CA ILE A 197 -9.11 -22.68 -16.67
C ILE A 197 -9.40 -21.76 -17.86
N ASN A 198 -8.49 -20.85 -18.19
CA ASN A 198 -8.66 -19.88 -19.28
C ASN A 198 -8.75 -20.54 -20.67
N LEU A 199 -8.13 -21.72 -20.84
CA LEU A 199 -8.19 -22.52 -22.06
C LEU A 199 -9.38 -23.50 -22.09
N GLY A 200 -10.22 -23.51 -21.06
CA GLY A 200 -11.36 -24.44 -20.94
C GLY A 200 -10.96 -25.89 -20.73
N ARG A 201 -9.76 -26.13 -20.20
CA ARG A 201 -9.28 -27.46 -19.80
C ARG A 201 -9.71 -27.74 -18.36
N GLU A 202 -9.64 -29.01 -17.98
CA GLU A 202 -9.88 -29.40 -16.59
C GLU A 202 -8.76 -28.86 -15.70
N PRO A 203 -9.05 -28.13 -14.62
CA PRO A 203 -8.05 -27.66 -13.68
C PRO A 203 -7.36 -28.86 -12.99
N ARG A 204 -6.05 -28.74 -12.78
CA ARG A 204 -5.24 -29.78 -12.14
C ARG A 204 -4.87 -29.34 -10.71
N ALA A 205 -5.60 -29.85 -9.72
CA ALA A 205 -5.35 -29.57 -8.30
C ALA A 205 -3.92 -29.92 -7.87
N GLU A 206 -3.30 -30.91 -8.51
CA GLU A 206 -1.91 -31.35 -8.26
C GLU A 206 -0.88 -30.19 -8.40
N ILE A 207 -1.15 -29.19 -9.25
CA ILE A 207 -0.28 -28.01 -9.41
C ILE A 207 -0.29 -27.14 -8.15
N CYS A 208 -1.46 -26.98 -7.53
CA CYS A 208 -1.63 -26.20 -6.30
C CYS A 208 -1.00 -26.95 -5.11
N ASP A 209 -1.25 -28.26 -5.03
CA ASP A 209 -0.70 -29.13 -3.97
C ASP A 209 0.83 -29.14 -3.97
N ALA A 210 1.46 -29.11 -5.16
CA ALA A 210 2.92 -29.09 -5.31
C ALA A 210 3.60 -27.88 -4.66
N VAL A 211 2.87 -26.76 -4.48
CA VAL A 211 3.37 -25.55 -3.82
C VAL A 211 2.74 -25.30 -2.44
N GLY A 212 2.01 -26.29 -1.92
CA GLY A 212 1.36 -26.24 -0.62
C GLY A 212 0.18 -25.27 -0.56
N MET A 213 -0.50 -25.01 -1.68
CA MET A 213 -1.66 -24.12 -1.75
C MET A 213 -2.92 -24.89 -2.14
N THR A 214 -4.09 -24.45 -1.68
CA THR A 214 -5.38 -24.97 -2.15
C THR A 214 -5.79 -24.29 -3.46
N GLU A 215 -6.69 -24.92 -4.22
CA GLU A 215 -7.26 -24.32 -5.43
C GLU A 215 -7.95 -22.97 -5.14
N GLU A 216 -8.64 -22.87 -4.00
CA GLU A 216 -9.25 -21.63 -3.53
C GLU A 216 -8.20 -20.55 -3.24
N SER A 217 -7.11 -20.88 -2.55
CA SER A 217 -6.01 -19.95 -2.25
C SER A 217 -5.34 -19.45 -3.53
N VAL A 218 -5.11 -20.33 -4.52
CA VAL A 218 -4.57 -19.94 -5.83
C VAL A 218 -5.52 -19.03 -6.60
N TYR A 219 -6.82 -19.31 -6.56
CA TYR A 219 -7.82 -18.45 -7.20
C TYR A 219 -7.92 -17.08 -6.51
N ASP A 220 -7.87 -17.03 -5.19
CA ASP A 220 -7.85 -15.78 -4.42
C ASP A 220 -6.59 -14.95 -4.71
N MET A 221 -5.44 -15.61 -4.81
CA MET A 221 -4.19 -14.97 -5.23
C MET A 221 -4.31 -14.41 -6.66
N TYR A 222 -4.91 -15.16 -7.59
CA TYR A 222 -5.20 -14.68 -8.95
C TYR A 222 -6.15 -13.48 -8.95
N ARG A 223 -7.23 -13.54 -8.16
CA ARG A 223 -8.18 -12.43 -8.01
C ARG A 223 -7.46 -11.17 -7.55
N LEU A 224 -6.59 -11.28 -6.55
CA LEU A 224 -5.88 -10.14 -5.99
C LEU A 224 -4.82 -9.60 -6.97
N LEU A 225 -4.01 -10.46 -7.58
CA LEU A 225 -2.87 -10.05 -8.41
C LEU A 225 -3.23 -9.72 -9.87
N ALA A 226 -4.17 -10.44 -10.48
CA ALA A 226 -4.51 -10.31 -11.90
C ALA A 226 -5.76 -9.46 -12.15
N LEU A 227 -6.86 -9.70 -11.43
CA LEU A 227 -8.07 -8.88 -11.55
C LEU A 227 -7.87 -7.53 -10.86
N ALA A 228 -7.31 -7.57 -9.64
CA ALA A 228 -6.81 -6.44 -8.88
C ALA A 228 -7.84 -5.31 -8.73
N HIS A 229 -9.06 -5.63 -8.28
CA HIS A 229 -10.12 -4.65 -8.08
C HIS A 229 -9.67 -3.52 -7.14
N TYR A 230 -10.14 -2.29 -7.38
CA TYR A 230 -9.63 -1.10 -6.68
C TYR A 230 -9.84 -1.17 -5.16
N ASP A 231 -11.03 -1.61 -4.76
CA ASP A 231 -11.48 -1.82 -3.39
C ASP A 231 -10.80 -2.99 -2.68
N GLU A 232 -10.22 -3.93 -3.43
CA GLU A 232 -9.40 -5.02 -2.90
C GLU A 232 -7.92 -4.64 -2.81
N ARG A 233 -7.44 -3.76 -3.70
CA ARG A 233 -6.07 -3.24 -3.63
C ARG A 233 -5.86 -2.27 -2.48
N TYR A 234 -6.86 -1.45 -2.19
CA TYR A 234 -6.75 -0.35 -1.23
C TYR A 234 -7.80 -0.49 -0.14
N VAL A 235 -7.45 -1.27 0.89
CA VAL A 235 -8.27 -1.43 2.09
C VAL A 235 -7.71 -0.49 3.16
N ILE A 236 -8.24 0.73 3.17
CA ILE A 236 -7.72 1.83 3.99
C ILE A 236 -8.89 2.40 4.82
N PRO A 237 -9.03 1.99 6.08
CA PRO A 237 -10.01 2.60 6.98
C PRO A 237 -9.62 4.06 7.26
N THR A 238 -10.60 4.86 7.67
CA THR A 238 -10.37 6.25 8.06
C THR A 238 -9.59 6.30 9.37
N ALA A 239 -8.67 7.25 9.50
CA ALA A 239 -8.14 7.58 10.81
C ALA A 239 -9.26 8.24 11.62
N HIS A 240 -9.54 7.66 12.79
CA HIS A 240 -10.49 8.20 13.76
C HIS A 240 -9.94 9.48 14.39
N GLN A 241 -9.89 10.56 13.60
CA GLN A 241 -9.40 11.86 14.04
C GLN A 241 -10.23 12.42 15.21
N GLU A 242 -11.46 11.96 15.41
CA GLU A 242 -12.25 12.26 16.61
C GLU A 242 -11.56 11.84 17.92
N GLN A 243 -10.75 10.77 17.90
CA GLN A 243 -9.96 10.34 19.05
C GLN A 243 -8.65 11.13 19.17
N ALA A 244 -8.04 11.50 18.04
CA ALA A 244 -6.84 12.34 18.00
C ALA A 244 -7.13 13.78 18.44
N HIS A 245 -8.30 14.34 18.09
CA HIS A 245 -8.77 15.64 18.56
C HIS A 245 -8.92 15.69 20.09
N SER A 246 -9.22 14.56 20.74
CA SER A 246 -9.26 14.50 22.21
C SER A 246 -7.86 14.69 22.83
N LEU A 247 -6.81 14.29 22.11
CA LEU A 247 -5.40 14.49 22.46
C LEU A 247 -4.86 15.84 21.98
N GLU A 248 -5.33 16.36 20.84
CA GLU A 248 -5.00 17.70 20.36
C GLU A 248 -5.72 18.80 21.17
N GLU A 249 -6.92 18.57 21.71
CA GLU A 249 -7.59 19.48 22.66
C GLU A 249 -6.83 19.58 23.99
N LEU A 250 -6.04 18.56 24.35
CA LEU A 250 -5.07 18.63 25.44
C LEU A 250 -3.78 19.39 25.04
N VAL A 251 -3.51 19.57 23.75
CA VAL A 251 -2.33 20.24 23.16
C VAL A 251 -2.68 21.59 22.50
N THR A 252 -3.95 22.01 22.52
CA THR A 252 -4.41 23.35 22.10
C THR A 252 -3.94 24.49 23.02
N GLU A 253 -3.07 24.20 23.98
CA GLU A 253 -2.07 25.18 24.42
C GLU A 253 -0.80 24.97 23.57
N CYS A 254 -0.83 25.49 22.35
CA CYS A 254 0.35 25.56 21.52
C CYS A 254 1.41 26.33 22.31
N SER A 255 2.61 25.77 22.52
CA SER A 255 3.68 26.36 23.35
C SER A 255 4.23 27.71 22.84
N LEU A 256 3.58 28.31 21.83
CA LEU A 256 3.86 29.61 21.24
C LEU A 256 2.72 30.62 21.43
N ASP A 257 1.61 30.24 22.06
CA ASP A 257 0.47 31.11 22.41
C ASP A 257 0.70 31.79 23.77
N TYR A 258 1.81 32.52 23.87
CA TYR A 258 2.01 33.50 24.94
C TYR A 258 1.76 34.91 24.39
N ASP A 259 1.31 35.81 25.26
CA ASP A 259 1.03 37.20 24.89
C ASP A 259 2.31 37.85 24.34
N GLY A 260 2.31 38.22 23.06
CA GLY A 260 3.49 38.71 22.31
C GLY A 260 4.37 37.66 21.62
N GLY A 261 3.93 36.39 21.52
CA GLY A 261 4.60 35.33 20.78
C GLY A 261 4.44 35.41 19.25
N PRO A 262 5.13 34.55 18.47
CA PRO A 262 5.14 34.61 17.00
C PRO A 262 3.76 34.49 16.35
N GLY A 263 2.76 33.97 17.08
CA GLY A 263 1.36 33.89 16.66
C GLY A 263 0.57 35.19 16.79
N MET A 264 1.09 36.20 17.51
CA MET A 264 0.41 37.48 17.79
C MET A 264 1.14 38.65 17.11
N MET A 265 1.28 38.59 15.78
CA MET A 265 1.58 39.79 14.97
C MET A 265 0.25 40.48 14.62
N GLY A 266 0.00 41.62 15.24
CA GLY A 266 -1.28 42.34 15.21
C GLY A 266 -1.82 42.63 13.82
N GLU A 267 -3.15 42.48 13.66
CA GLU A 267 -4.08 42.77 12.53
C GLU A 267 -3.64 42.46 11.08
N SER A 268 -2.37 42.15 10.84
CA SER A 268 -1.76 41.94 9.53
C SER A 268 -0.58 40.98 9.70
N GLY A 269 -0.86 39.69 9.54
CA GLY A 269 0.16 38.64 9.49
C GLY A 269 1.14 38.82 8.31
N PRO A 270 2.13 37.92 8.16
CA PRO A 270 3.18 38.03 7.12
C PRO A 270 2.67 37.88 5.67
N PHE A 271 1.37 37.64 5.50
CA PHE A 271 0.67 37.68 4.23
C PHE A 271 -0.40 38.77 4.31
N GLY A 272 -0.32 39.76 3.42
CA GLY A 272 -1.18 40.94 3.45
C GLY A 272 -2.68 40.62 3.36
N GLU A 273 -3.48 41.63 3.73
CA GLU A 273 -4.96 41.68 3.90
C GLU A 273 -5.81 41.14 2.73
N GLY A 274 -5.20 40.69 1.63
CA GLY A 274 -5.87 39.97 0.54
C GLY A 274 -5.94 38.45 0.71
N SER A 275 -5.29 37.90 1.73
CA SER A 275 -5.38 36.48 2.08
C SER A 275 -6.59 36.30 3.01
N GLY A 276 -7.72 35.86 2.44
CA GLY A 276 -9.00 35.78 3.13
C GLY A 276 -8.88 35.20 4.54
N ASP A 277 -9.50 35.92 5.48
CA ASP A 277 -9.72 35.58 6.89
C ASP A 277 -10.60 34.34 7.01
N GLN A 278 -10.04 33.20 6.64
CA GLN A 278 -10.69 31.91 6.68
C GLN A 278 -9.58 30.86 6.60
N SER A 279 -9.01 30.53 7.76
CA SER A 279 -8.48 29.18 8.02
C SER A 279 -9.66 28.18 7.91
N LEU A 280 -10.17 28.01 6.70
CA LEU A 280 -11.17 27.01 6.39
C LEU A 280 -10.49 25.64 6.51
N PRO A 281 -11.15 24.64 7.11
CA PRO A 281 -10.71 23.26 7.06
C PRO A 281 -10.87 22.72 5.63
N ILE A 282 -9.98 23.12 4.73
CA ILE A 282 -10.05 22.81 3.29
C ILE A 282 -9.68 21.34 3.01
N ALA A 283 -9.10 20.62 3.97
CA ALA A 283 -8.63 19.25 3.74
C ALA A 283 -9.77 18.23 3.72
N VAL A 284 -10.56 18.11 4.79
CA VAL A 284 -11.46 16.95 4.99
C VAL A 284 -12.63 16.94 4.00
N GLU A 285 -13.31 18.07 3.79
CA GLU A 285 -14.42 18.16 2.82
C GLU A 285 -13.96 17.94 1.37
N SER A 286 -12.80 18.50 0.99
CA SER A 286 -12.23 18.32 -0.35
C SER A 286 -11.85 16.85 -0.60
N PHE A 287 -11.32 16.15 0.41
CA PHE A 287 -10.97 14.75 0.29
C PHE A 287 -12.19 13.83 0.32
N HIS A 288 -13.23 14.10 1.11
CA HIS A 288 -14.47 13.33 1.05
C HIS A 288 -15.19 13.48 -0.30
N ALA A 289 -15.20 14.70 -0.87
CA ALA A 289 -15.72 14.93 -2.22
C ALA A 289 -14.91 14.18 -3.30
N LEU A 290 -13.58 14.10 -3.13
CA LEU A 290 -12.71 13.29 -3.99
C LEU A 290 -13.04 11.79 -3.87
N LYS A 291 -13.15 11.27 -2.64
CA LYS A 291 -13.50 9.86 -2.36
C LYS A 291 -14.83 9.49 -2.99
N GLN A 292 -15.88 10.29 -2.78
CA GLN A 292 -17.19 10.04 -3.37
C GLN A 292 -17.16 9.96 -4.89
N ARG A 293 -16.48 10.90 -5.57
CA ARG A 293 -16.33 10.86 -7.04
C ARG A 293 -15.57 9.64 -7.55
N GLN A 294 -14.62 9.13 -6.75
CA GLN A 294 -13.77 8.00 -7.13
C GLN A 294 -14.46 6.65 -6.92
N THR A 295 -15.38 6.55 -5.96
CA THR A 295 -16.11 5.32 -5.66
C THR A 295 -17.48 5.24 -6.31
N SER A 296 -17.98 6.33 -6.93
CA SER A 296 -19.29 6.34 -7.58
C SER A 296 -19.19 6.16 -9.10
N ASP A 297 -20.06 5.32 -9.67
CA ASP A 297 -20.27 5.19 -11.12
C ASP A 297 -20.94 6.44 -11.77
N THR A 298 -21.21 7.48 -10.98
CA THR A 298 -21.86 8.73 -11.43
C THR A 298 -21.05 9.95 -11.00
N MET A 299 -21.00 11.00 -11.83
CA MET A 299 -20.27 12.23 -11.50
C MET A 299 -21.04 13.04 -10.44
N ALA A 300 -20.48 13.17 -9.23
CA ALA A 300 -21.08 13.98 -8.16
C ALA A 300 -20.90 15.49 -8.43
N SER A 301 -22.00 16.20 -8.66
CA SER A 301 -22.05 17.67 -8.81
C SER A 301 -22.45 18.33 -7.48
N PRO A 302 -21.77 19.40 -7.02
CA PRO A 302 -22.19 20.14 -5.82
C PRO A 302 -23.59 20.75 -6.02
N ALA A 303 -24.44 20.69 -4.98
CA ALA A 303 -25.82 21.18 -5.03
C ALA A 303 -25.93 22.71 -5.24
N ASP A 304 -24.86 23.47 -5.00
CA ASP A 304 -24.86 24.93 -5.07
C ASP A 304 -23.88 25.46 -6.15
N LYS A 305 -24.42 25.85 -7.30
CA LYS A 305 -23.66 26.29 -8.50
C LYS A 305 -23.20 27.76 -8.46
N ASN A 306 -23.39 28.46 -7.35
CA ASN A 306 -23.26 29.92 -7.29
C ASN A 306 -21.95 30.47 -6.69
N ARG A 307 -20.97 29.62 -6.34
CA ARG A 307 -19.66 30.10 -5.85
C ARG A 307 -18.52 29.54 -6.70
N ARG A 308 -17.61 30.47 -7.05
CA ARG A 308 -16.32 30.32 -7.75
C ARG A 308 -15.99 28.92 -8.29
N VAL A 309 -15.84 28.83 -9.61
CA VAL A 309 -15.30 27.66 -10.30
C VAL A 309 -13.85 27.43 -9.84
N ASN A 310 -13.63 26.37 -9.05
CA ASN A 310 -12.30 25.86 -8.74
C ASN A 310 -11.90 24.85 -9.82
N LEU A 311 -10.83 25.12 -10.57
CA LEU A 311 -10.34 24.23 -11.64
C LEU A 311 -9.89 22.85 -11.13
N LEU A 312 -9.52 22.74 -9.85
CA LEU A 312 -9.18 21.47 -9.21
C LEU A 312 -10.43 20.61 -8.94
N ASN A 313 -11.63 21.21 -8.88
CA ASN A 313 -12.89 20.55 -8.55
C ASN A 313 -13.94 20.61 -9.69
N TRP A 314 -13.56 21.09 -10.88
CA TRP A 314 -14.47 21.29 -12.01
C TRP A 314 -15.01 19.95 -12.54
N ASP A 315 -16.33 19.85 -12.71
CA ASP A 315 -17.07 18.64 -13.08
C ASP A 315 -17.34 18.54 -14.59
N GLY A 316 -16.76 19.42 -15.40
CA GLY A 316 -16.97 19.49 -16.85
C GLY A 316 -18.33 20.06 -17.26
N LEU A 317 -19.23 20.36 -16.32
CA LEU A 317 -20.58 20.85 -16.58
C LEU A 317 -20.68 22.35 -16.30
N GLY A 318 -20.56 23.15 -17.37
CA GLY A 318 -20.78 24.60 -17.35
C GLY A 318 -19.53 25.39 -17.69
N SER A 319 -19.61 26.18 -18.77
CA SER A 319 -18.52 26.98 -19.34
C SER A 319 -18.67 28.49 -19.12
N ARG A 320 -19.73 28.94 -18.42
CA ARG A 320 -20.00 30.37 -18.21
C ARG A 320 -18.93 30.99 -17.30
N GLY A 321 -18.15 31.92 -17.87
CA GLY A 321 -17.14 32.68 -17.13
C GLY A 321 -15.72 32.09 -17.17
N LEU A 322 -15.53 30.92 -17.78
CA LEU A 322 -14.21 30.29 -17.93
C LEU A 322 -13.35 30.94 -19.02
N PHE A 323 -13.99 31.54 -20.03
CA PHE A 323 -13.30 32.24 -21.11
C PHE A 323 -13.74 33.70 -21.16
N PRO A 324 -12.81 34.65 -21.35
CA PRO A 324 -13.17 36.04 -21.61
C PRO A 324 -14.08 36.10 -22.85
N LYS A 325 -15.12 36.95 -22.79
CA LYS A 325 -16.00 37.15 -23.95
C LYS A 325 -15.15 37.62 -25.13
N LYS A 326 -15.32 36.96 -26.28
CA LYS A 326 -14.66 37.35 -27.53
C LYS A 326 -15.02 38.83 -27.78
N LYS A 327 -14.02 39.70 -27.90
CA LYS A 327 -14.24 41.09 -28.31
C LYS A 327 -14.68 41.05 -29.77
N GLU A 328 -15.87 41.59 -30.05
CA GLU A 328 -16.31 41.94 -31.40
C GLU A 328 -15.53 43.15 -31.92
#